data_AF-H3C9N0-F1
#
_entry.id   AF-H3C9N0-F1
#
_cell.length_a   1.000
_cell.length_b   1.000
_cell.length_c   1.000
_cell.angle_alpha   90.00
_cell.angle_beta   90.00
_cell.angle_gamma   90.00
#
_symmetry.space_group_name_H-M   'P 1'
#
loop_
_entity.id
_entity.type
_entity.pdbx_description
1 polymer ?
#
loop_
_entity_poly.entity_id
_entity_poly.type
_entity_poly.pdbx_seq_one_letter_code
_entity_poly.pdbx_strand_id
1 'polypeptide(L)'
;VQYAVVCALKVITEHEGVFIHPGSDEDSSDQDLLISGSLRIVDKDAEIFVEYRPLEDTVDPTNMLCAGKKDSSSVMEWEQVSSERSQQVLETQQSYETEWDMVNTVSFKKRPCSNTECCLNHNHERSRWALSFHINELKSVTVKKEGWTFLVFRLKDSSTPLPALHFHQGGSNEFLDSLKNLTRLME
;
A
#
# COMPACT_ATOMS: atom_id res chain seq x y z
N VAL A 1 18.97 -38.14 13.07
CA VAL A 1 17.92 -37.18 13.46
C VAL A 1 18.43 -35.81 13.11
N GLN A 2 17.94 -35.21 12.03
CA GLN A 2 18.28 -33.85 11.63
C GLN A 2 17.44 -32.92 12.52
N TYR A 3 18.06 -32.22 13.46
CA TYR A 3 17.36 -31.17 14.20
C TYR A 3 17.11 -30.03 13.20
N ALA A 4 15.84 -29.84 12.81
CA ALA A 4 15.43 -28.60 12.19
C ALA A 4 15.60 -27.51 13.25
N VAL A 5 16.62 -26.67 13.10
CA VAL A 5 16.72 -25.43 13.87
C VAL A 5 15.53 -24.60 13.44
N VAL A 6 14.54 -24.46 14.32
CA VAL A 6 13.46 -23.51 14.12
C VAL A 6 14.09 -22.14 14.31
N CYS A 7 14.45 -21.50 13.20
CA CYS A 7 14.90 -20.11 13.22
C CYS A 7 13.79 -19.26 13.83
N ALA A 8 14.02 -18.72 15.02
CA ALA A 8 13.03 -17.92 15.73
C ALA A 8 13.01 -16.52 15.11
N LEU A 9 12.16 -16.31 14.12
CA LEU A 9 11.93 -14.98 13.55
C LEU A 9 11.07 -14.17 14.52
N LYS A 10 11.59 -13.02 14.97
CA LYS A 10 10.87 -12.06 15.81
C LYS A 10 10.82 -10.70 15.12
N VAL A 11 9.60 -10.19 14.90
CA VAL A 11 9.40 -8.82 14.44
C VAL A 11 9.60 -7.86 15.62
N ILE A 12 10.53 -6.91 15.49
CA ILE A 12 10.83 -5.92 16.52
C ILE A 12 9.93 -4.70 16.36
N THR A 13 9.80 -4.23 15.13
CA THR A 13 8.89 -3.15 14.74
C THR A 13 8.44 -3.40 13.32
N GLU A 14 7.18 -3.07 13.03
CA GLU A 14 6.59 -3.14 11.70
C GLU A 14 5.71 -1.92 11.50
N HIS A 15 5.87 -1.29 10.34
CA HIS A 15 5.10 -0.13 9.93
C HIS A 15 4.47 -0.39 8.57
N GLU A 16 3.15 -0.50 8.55
CA GLU A 16 2.36 -0.62 7.32
C GLU A 16 2.12 0.74 6.67
N GLY A 17 1.59 0.75 5.44
CA GLY A 17 1.31 1.99 4.72
C GLY A 17 2.58 2.71 4.24
N VAL A 18 3.62 1.94 3.91
CA VAL A 18 4.87 2.43 3.32
C VAL A 18 4.85 2.13 1.82
N PHE A 19 5.15 3.14 1.01
CA PHE A 19 4.98 3.06 -0.44
C PHE A 19 6.30 3.17 -1.22
N ILE A 20 6.38 2.46 -2.34
CA ILE A 20 7.43 2.63 -3.36
C ILE A 20 6.78 3.13 -4.66
N HIS A 21 7.44 4.08 -5.33
CA HIS A 21 7.10 4.56 -6.66
C HIS A 21 8.01 3.87 -7.71
N PRO A 22 7.47 2.97 -8.55
CA PRO A 22 8.21 2.21 -9.56
C PRO A 22 8.79 3.04 -10.70
N GLY A 23 8.07 4.09 -11.12
CA GLY A 23 8.39 4.90 -12.28
C GLY A 23 8.56 6.36 -11.87
N SER A 24 9.78 6.75 -11.52
CA SER A 24 10.12 8.17 -11.38
C SER A 24 10.67 8.77 -12.68
N ASP A 25 10.74 8.00 -13.77
CA ASP A 25 11.16 8.48 -15.09
C ASP A 25 9.96 9.03 -15.87
N GLU A 26 10.12 10.24 -16.42
CA GLU A 26 9.09 11.15 -16.94
C GLU A 26 8.21 10.66 -18.12
N ASP A 27 8.34 9.42 -18.59
CA ASP A 27 7.72 8.98 -19.87
C ASP A 27 6.88 7.69 -19.77
N SER A 28 6.55 7.23 -18.55
CA SER A 28 5.66 6.08 -18.36
C SER A 28 4.30 6.52 -17.83
N SER A 29 3.21 5.99 -18.38
CA SER A 29 1.84 6.13 -17.87
C SER A 29 1.61 5.48 -16.49
N ASP A 30 2.68 4.99 -15.88
CA ASP A 30 2.71 4.20 -14.66
C ASP A 30 2.94 5.06 -13.40
N GLN A 31 2.84 6.39 -13.53
CA GLN A 31 2.99 7.36 -12.43
C GLN A 31 2.00 7.12 -11.27
N ASP A 32 0.87 6.46 -11.55
CA ASP A 32 -0.17 6.14 -10.56
C ASP A 32 0.06 4.79 -9.86
N LEU A 33 1.07 4.02 -10.27
CA LEU A 33 1.36 2.73 -9.63
C LEU A 33 2.12 2.96 -8.32
N LEU A 34 1.40 2.87 -7.21
CA LEU A 34 1.99 2.82 -5.88
C LEU A 34 2.08 1.37 -5.41
N ILE A 35 3.25 0.97 -4.94
CA ILE A 35 3.42 -0.33 -4.29
C ILE A 35 3.31 -0.09 -2.80
N SER A 36 2.19 -0.51 -2.21
CA SER A 36 2.03 -0.51 -0.76
C SER A 36 2.76 -1.70 -0.14
N GLY A 37 3.24 -1.54 1.08
CA GLY A 37 3.93 -2.59 1.81
C GLY A 37 4.15 -2.25 3.28
N SER A 38 4.75 -3.20 3.99
CA SER A 38 5.20 -3.04 5.36
C SER A 38 6.73 -2.94 5.42
N LEU A 39 7.23 -1.96 6.16
CA LEU A 39 8.64 -1.85 6.52
C LEU A 39 8.83 -2.34 7.95
N ARG A 40 9.74 -3.29 8.16
CA ARG A 40 9.97 -3.88 9.47
C ARG A 40 11.44 -4.07 9.80
N ILE A 41 11.70 -4.16 11.09
CA ILE A 41 12.96 -4.63 11.63
C ILE A 41 12.71 -6.00 12.26
N VAL A 42 13.49 -7.00 11.85
CA VAL A 42 13.33 -8.39 12.28
C VAL A 42 14.63 -8.90 12.87
N ASP A 43 14.49 -9.63 13.97
CA ASP A 43 15.53 -10.50 14.51
C ASP A 43 15.33 -11.90 13.92
N LYS A 44 16.34 -12.39 13.22
CA LYS A 44 16.42 -13.75 12.68
C LYS A 44 17.72 -14.35 13.16
N ASP A 45 17.64 -15.31 14.08
CA ASP A 45 18.81 -16.03 14.59
C ASP A 45 19.89 -15.11 15.18
N ALA A 46 19.47 -14.07 15.93
CA ALA A 46 20.32 -13.03 16.51
C ALA A 46 20.99 -12.10 15.47
N GLU A 47 20.55 -12.16 14.21
CA GLU A 47 20.89 -11.20 13.17
C GLU A 47 19.72 -10.24 12.94
N ILE A 48 20.02 -8.95 12.81
CA ILE A 48 19.01 -7.90 12.66
C ILE A 48 18.92 -7.48 11.20
N PHE A 49 17.74 -7.64 10.61
CA PHE A 49 17.45 -7.24 9.24
C PHE A 49 16.42 -6.13 9.18
N VAL A 50 16.58 -5.24 8.20
CA VAL A 50 15.53 -4.33 7.77
C VAL A 50 14.91 -4.92 6.51
N GLU A 51 13.59 -5.10 6.52
CA GLU A 51 12.85 -5.69 5.42
C GLU A 51 11.67 -4.82 5.00
N TYR A 52 11.49 -4.64 3.69
CA TYR A 52 10.24 -4.18 3.12
C TYR A 52 9.54 -5.35 2.44
N ARG A 53 8.29 -5.62 2.83
CA ARG A 53 7.42 -6.59 2.15
C ARG A 53 6.30 -5.84 1.45
N PRO A 54 6.24 -5.91 0.10
CA PRO A 54 5.07 -5.49 -0.64
C PRO A 54 3.82 -6.20 -0.12
N LEU A 55 2.75 -5.46 0.06
CA LEU A 55 1.44 -6.00 0.41
C LEU A 55 0.70 -6.37 -0.88
N GLU A 56 -0.05 -7.47 -0.85
CA GLU A 56 -0.99 -7.78 -1.94
C GLU A 56 -2.16 -6.80 -1.87
N ASP A 57 -2.61 -6.30 -3.03
CA ASP A 57 -3.85 -5.53 -3.04
C ASP A 57 -4.99 -6.46 -2.62
N THR A 58 -5.72 -6.06 -1.59
CA THR A 58 -6.93 -6.78 -1.17
C THR A 58 -8.03 -6.71 -2.22
N VAL A 59 -7.90 -5.81 -3.19
CA VAL A 59 -8.76 -5.68 -4.35
C VAL A 59 -8.11 -6.41 -5.53
N ASP A 60 -8.67 -7.56 -5.89
CA ASP A 60 -8.34 -8.19 -7.17
C ASP A 60 -8.72 -7.18 -8.28
N PRO A 61 -7.78 -6.71 -9.12
CA PRO A 61 -8.11 -5.78 -10.20
C PRO A 61 -9.11 -6.37 -11.20
N THR A 62 -9.27 -7.71 -11.25
CA THR A 62 -10.32 -8.35 -12.04
C THR A 62 -11.72 -8.20 -11.43
N ASN A 63 -11.82 -7.88 -10.14
CA ASN A 63 -13.06 -7.46 -9.48
C ASN A 63 -13.40 -5.99 -9.76
N MET A 64 -12.46 -5.19 -10.28
CA MET A 64 -12.78 -3.91 -10.89
C MET A 64 -13.34 -4.17 -12.29
N LEU A 65 -14.59 -4.62 -12.35
CA LEU A 65 -15.36 -4.48 -13.58
C LEU A 65 -15.54 -2.99 -13.82
N CYS A 66 -14.61 -2.39 -14.58
CA CYS A 66 -14.82 -1.09 -15.20
C CYS A 66 -16.22 -1.12 -15.78
N ALA A 67 -17.10 -0.22 -15.34
CA ALA A 67 -18.45 -0.09 -15.89
C ALA A 67 -18.28 -0.07 -17.41
N GLY A 68 -18.66 -1.19 -18.03
CA GLY A 68 -18.38 -1.44 -19.41
C GLY A 68 -18.91 -0.29 -20.22
N LYS A 69 -18.12 0.15 -21.19
CA LYS A 69 -18.53 0.99 -22.32
C LYS A 69 -20.02 0.77 -22.58
N LYS A 70 -20.84 1.69 -22.11
CA LYS A 70 -22.21 1.82 -22.54
C LYS A 70 -22.26 3.14 -23.26
N ASP A 71 -22.32 3.04 -24.58
CA ASP A 71 -22.73 4.12 -25.45
C ASP A 71 -24.12 4.53 -24.97
N SER A 72 -24.18 5.53 -24.09
CA SER A 72 -25.42 6.12 -23.61
C SER A 72 -25.08 7.52 -23.14
N SER A 73 -25.06 8.43 -24.12
CA SER A 73 -25.19 9.85 -23.85
C SER A 73 -26.49 10.08 -23.11
N SER A 74 -26.40 10.51 -21.86
CA SER A 74 -27.44 11.29 -21.20
C SER A 74 -26.75 12.12 -20.13
N VAL A 75 -26.04 13.15 -20.60
CA VAL A 75 -25.70 14.31 -19.78
C VAL A 75 -27.05 14.90 -19.34
N MET A 76 -27.45 14.68 -18.09
CA MET A 76 -28.47 15.52 -17.49
C MET A 76 -27.79 16.86 -17.21
N GLU A 77 -28.14 17.84 -18.02
CA GLU A 77 -27.89 19.25 -17.80
C GLU A 77 -28.40 19.60 -16.39
N TRP A 78 -27.49 20.04 -15.52
CA TRP A 78 -27.87 20.63 -14.24
C TRP A 78 -28.49 21.99 -14.58
N GLU A 79 -29.79 22.00 -14.90
CA GLU A 79 -30.52 23.25 -15.09
C GLU A 79 -30.37 24.07 -13.80
N GLN A 80 -29.66 25.19 -13.93
CA GLN A 80 -29.66 26.26 -12.95
C GLN A 80 -31.10 26.76 -12.82
N VAL A 81 -31.75 26.45 -11.71
CA VAL A 81 -33.06 27.00 -11.39
C VAL A 81 -32.91 28.50 -11.14
N SER A 82 -33.24 29.28 -12.17
CA SER A 82 -33.73 30.64 -12.01
C SER A 82 -35.26 30.60 -11.90
N SER A 83 -35.80 31.56 -11.14
CA SER A 83 -37.21 31.94 -11.05
C SER A 83 -38.01 31.38 -9.86
N GLU A 84 -38.02 32.22 -8.82
CA GLU A 84 -39.18 32.64 -8.03
C GLU A 84 -40.51 31.85 -8.13
N ARG A 85 -40.91 31.38 -6.94
CA ARG A 85 -42.22 31.61 -6.30
C ARG A 85 -43.45 30.99 -7.00
N SER A 86 -43.95 29.88 -6.43
CA SER A 86 -45.20 29.80 -5.66
C SER A 86 -45.88 28.43 -5.75
N GLN A 87 -46.55 28.05 -4.65
CA GLN A 87 -47.61 27.03 -4.51
C GLN A 87 -47.10 25.58 -4.32
N GLN A 88 -47.60 24.74 -3.42
CA GLN A 88 -48.38 24.77 -2.18
C GLN A 88 -48.57 23.26 -1.82
N VAL A 89 -48.75 22.93 -0.53
CA VAL A 89 -49.24 21.61 -0.02
C VAL A 89 -48.18 20.48 0.01
N LEU A 90 -48.03 19.63 1.01
CA LEU A 90 -48.32 19.55 2.45
C LEU A 90 -47.75 18.17 2.85
N GLU A 91 -46.99 18.13 3.95
CA GLU A 91 -46.78 16.98 4.86
C GLU A 91 -46.58 15.55 4.31
N THR A 92 -45.34 15.07 4.40
CA THR A 92 -44.97 13.76 5.00
C THR A 92 -43.57 13.93 5.57
N GLN A 93 -43.45 14.40 6.81
CA GLN A 93 -43.12 13.57 7.96
C GLN A 93 -42.14 12.40 7.70
N GLN A 94 -41.00 12.54 8.36
CA GLN A 94 -40.33 11.52 9.17
C GLN A 94 -39.43 10.50 8.46
N SER A 95 -38.18 10.52 8.98
CA SER A 95 -37.27 9.39 9.09
C SER A 95 -36.58 8.97 7.80
N TYR A 96 -35.26 9.12 7.73
CA TYR A 96 -34.36 8.05 8.16
C TYR A 96 -32.92 8.55 7.97
N GLU A 97 -32.10 8.44 9.00
CA GLU A 97 -30.65 8.47 8.79
C GLU A 97 -30.34 7.33 7.82
N THR A 98 -29.76 7.62 6.65
CA THR A 98 -29.31 6.54 5.77
C THR A 98 -28.10 5.88 6.41
N GLU A 99 -28.41 4.91 7.27
CA GLU A 99 -27.54 3.89 7.81
C GLU A 99 -26.86 3.22 6.61
N TRP A 100 -25.57 3.50 6.40
CA TRP A 100 -24.73 2.82 5.42
C TRP A 100 -24.36 1.40 5.88
N ASP A 101 -25.34 0.63 6.37
CA ASP A 101 -25.13 -0.76 6.73
C ASP A 101 -25.30 -1.64 5.49
N MET A 102 -24.22 -1.76 4.70
CA MET A 102 -24.13 -2.82 3.72
C MET A 102 -23.83 -4.14 4.45
N VAL A 103 -24.89 -4.90 4.74
CA VAL A 103 -24.80 -6.26 5.25
C VAL A 103 -24.20 -7.17 4.16
N ASN A 104 -22.93 -7.52 4.32
CA ASN A 104 -22.24 -8.50 3.48
C ASN A 104 -22.78 -9.92 3.75
N THR A 105 -23.68 -10.43 2.91
CA THR A 105 -23.91 -11.88 2.80
C THR A 105 -24.30 -12.28 1.37
N VAL A 106 -23.32 -12.36 0.48
CA VAL A 106 -23.47 -13.23 -0.71
C VAL A 106 -22.28 -14.17 -0.82
N SER A 107 -22.54 -15.45 -0.60
CA SER A 107 -21.60 -16.52 -0.90
C SER A 107 -21.52 -16.70 -2.41
N PHE A 108 -20.43 -16.22 -3.02
CA PHE A 108 -20.19 -16.43 -4.45
C PHE A 108 -19.75 -17.87 -4.69
N LYS A 109 -20.58 -18.60 -5.42
CA LYS A 109 -20.26 -19.92 -5.94
C LYS A 109 -19.15 -19.78 -7.00
N LYS A 110 -17.92 -20.08 -6.59
CA LYS A 110 -16.70 -20.11 -7.42
C LYS A 110 -16.96 -20.85 -8.74
N ARG A 111 -16.98 -20.11 -9.85
CA ARG A 111 -16.92 -20.67 -11.21
C ARG A 111 -15.43 -20.68 -11.61
N PRO A 112 -14.83 -21.82 -12.00
CA PRO A 112 -13.44 -21.84 -12.42
C PRO A 112 -13.37 -21.15 -13.80
N CYS A 113 -12.91 -19.90 -13.83
CA CYS A 113 -12.56 -19.23 -15.07
C CYS A 113 -11.10 -19.53 -15.36
N SER A 114 -10.86 -20.28 -16.44
CA SER A 114 -9.54 -20.53 -17.01
C SER A 114 -9.04 -19.25 -17.71
N ASN A 115 -8.33 -18.39 -16.98
CA ASN A 115 -7.35 -17.49 -17.58
C ASN A 115 -6.26 -17.17 -16.55
N THR A 116 -5.33 -18.11 -16.41
CA THR A 116 -4.34 -18.19 -15.33
C THR A 116 -3.16 -17.24 -15.52
N GLU A 117 -3.10 -16.43 -16.58
CA GLU A 117 -1.88 -15.67 -16.93
C GLU A 117 -1.83 -14.24 -16.40
N CYS A 118 -2.94 -13.54 -16.19
CA CYS A 118 -2.89 -12.11 -15.81
C CYS A 118 -2.60 -11.90 -14.31
N CYS A 119 -3.15 -12.75 -13.44
CA CYS A 119 -3.02 -12.62 -11.99
C CYS A 119 -1.65 -13.11 -11.45
N LEU A 120 -1.00 -14.05 -12.14
CA LEU A 120 0.30 -14.59 -11.71
C LEU A 120 1.47 -13.64 -11.97
N ASN A 121 1.36 -12.81 -13.03
CA ASN A 121 2.40 -11.86 -13.39
C ASN A 121 2.50 -10.72 -12.37
N HIS A 122 1.37 -10.17 -11.90
CA HIS A 122 1.35 -9.07 -10.94
C HIS A 122 2.05 -9.41 -9.61
N ASN A 123 1.85 -10.63 -9.10
CA ASN A 123 2.49 -11.09 -7.87
C ASN A 123 4.01 -11.29 -8.06
N HIS A 124 4.44 -11.83 -9.20
CA HIS A 124 5.87 -11.95 -9.51
C HIS A 124 6.51 -10.56 -9.68
N GLU A 125 5.82 -9.63 -10.33
CA GLU A 125 6.30 -8.26 -10.54
C GLU A 125 6.38 -7.46 -9.24
N ARG A 126 5.49 -7.66 -8.28
CA ARG A 126 5.58 -7.02 -6.95
C ARG A 126 6.69 -7.60 -6.10
N SER A 127 6.95 -8.91 -6.18
CA SER A 127 8.00 -9.57 -5.40
C SER A 127 9.39 -8.95 -5.64
N ARG A 128 9.64 -8.39 -6.83
CA ARG A 128 10.89 -7.70 -7.18
C ARG A 128 11.17 -6.45 -6.33
N TRP A 129 10.14 -5.90 -5.69
CA TRP A 129 10.21 -4.73 -4.83
C TRP A 129 10.40 -5.07 -3.36
N ALA A 130 10.36 -6.37 -3.01
CA ALA A 130 10.80 -6.81 -1.70
C ALA A 130 12.30 -6.54 -1.55
N LEU A 131 12.68 -6.01 -0.39
CA LEU A 131 14.06 -5.69 -0.08
C LEU A 131 14.37 -6.12 1.36
N SER A 132 15.56 -6.65 1.55
CA SER A 132 16.06 -7.17 2.82
C SER A 132 17.55 -6.93 2.87
N PHE A 133 18.02 -6.29 3.93
CA PHE A 133 19.45 -6.08 4.16
C PHE A 133 19.77 -6.18 5.65
N HIS A 134 21.00 -6.59 5.97
CA HIS A 134 21.44 -6.69 7.35
C HIS A 134 21.72 -5.27 7.90
N ILE A 135 21.39 -5.00 9.17
CA ILE A 135 21.58 -3.66 9.74
C ILE A 135 23.04 -3.18 9.66
N ASN A 136 24.00 -4.11 9.76
CA ASN A 136 25.43 -3.82 9.61
C ASN A 136 25.84 -3.41 8.19
N GLU A 137 25.06 -3.72 7.17
CA GLU A 137 25.31 -3.30 5.78
C GLU A 137 24.84 -1.87 5.54
N LEU A 138 24.02 -1.31 6.44
CA LEU A 138 23.54 0.06 6.32
C LEU A 138 24.69 1.05 6.49
N LYS A 139 24.85 1.92 5.50
CA LYS A 139 25.83 3.02 5.50
C LYS A 139 25.21 4.33 5.99
N SER A 140 24.03 4.66 5.47
CA SER A 140 23.33 5.88 5.86
C SER A 140 21.84 5.78 5.51
N VAL A 141 21.02 6.53 6.24
CA VAL A 141 19.62 6.78 5.88
C VAL A 141 19.48 8.27 5.56
N THR A 142 19.00 8.58 4.35
CA THR A 142 18.62 9.95 4.00
C THR A 142 17.14 10.13 4.27
N VAL A 143 16.80 11.15 5.05
CA VAL A 143 15.42 11.55 5.35
C VAL A 143 15.13 12.83 4.59
N LYS A 144 14.07 12.84 3.78
CA LYS A 144 13.57 14.05 3.13
C LYS A 144 12.10 14.29 3.49
N LYS A 145 11.69 15.55 3.50
CA LYS A 145 10.34 15.99 3.89
C LYS A 145 9.82 17.01 2.87
N GLU A 146 9.00 16.55 1.95
CA GLU A 146 8.43 17.35 0.86
C GLU A 146 6.94 17.00 0.74
N GLY A 147 6.12 17.51 1.66
CA GLY A 147 4.72 17.10 1.85
C GLY A 147 4.57 15.79 2.64
N TRP A 148 5.36 14.78 2.29
CA TRP A 148 5.47 13.50 3.01
C TRP A 148 6.92 13.24 3.45
N THR A 149 7.11 12.33 4.40
CA THR A 149 8.47 11.88 4.76
C THR A 149 8.84 10.70 3.88
N PHE A 150 10.02 10.74 3.29
CA PHE A 150 10.58 9.59 2.59
C PHE A 150 11.99 9.26 3.07
N LEU A 151 12.25 7.95 3.14
CA LEU A 151 13.51 7.37 3.58
C LEU A 151 14.22 6.73 2.39
N VAL A 152 15.51 7.03 2.25
CA VAL A 152 16.37 6.40 1.25
C VAL A 152 17.54 5.74 1.97
N PHE A 153 17.59 4.41 1.92
CA PHE A 153 18.67 3.62 2.51
C PHE A 153 19.84 3.51 1.53
N ARG A 154 21.06 3.65 2.05
CA ARG A 154 22.29 3.39 1.32
C ARG A 154 23.08 2.30 2.03
N LEU A 155 23.47 1.27 1.29
CA LEU A 155 24.30 0.19 1.82
C LEU A 155 25.79 0.50 1.64
N LYS A 156 26.66 -0.17 2.41
CA LYS A 156 28.12 0.03 2.39
C LYS A 156 28.73 -0.36 1.04
N ASP A 157 28.33 -1.50 0.50
CA ASP A 157 28.90 -2.10 -0.72
C ASP A 157 28.09 -1.82 -1.99
N SER A 158 26.99 -1.06 -1.88
CA SER A 158 26.16 -0.67 -3.03
C SER A 158 26.49 0.76 -3.49
N SER A 159 26.74 0.93 -4.78
CA SER A 159 26.90 2.25 -5.40
C SER A 159 25.56 2.98 -5.54
N THR A 160 24.48 2.23 -5.73
CA THR A 160 23.12 2.75 -5.90
C THR A 160 22.34 2.72 -4.58
N PRO A 161 21.59 3.78 -4.24
CA PRO A 161 20.68 3.74 -3.11
C PRO A 161 19.53 2.76 -3.36
N LEU A 162 18.91 2.26 -2.29
CA LEU A 162 17.65 1.52 -2.38
C LEU A 162 16.51 2.47 -2.81
N PRO A 163 15.39 1.93 -3.32
CA PRO A 163 14.20 2.71 -3.64
C PRO A 163 13.76 3.61 -2.47
N ALA A 164 13.24 4.79 -2.78
CA ALA A 164 12.68 5.67 -1.77
C ALA A 164 11.41 5.05 -1.17
N LEU A 165 11.34 5.04 0.16
CA LEU A 165 10.17 4.57 0.92
C LEU A 165 9.38 5.77 1.42
N HIS A 166 8.11 5.87 1.02
CA HIS A 166 7.24 7.00 1.31
C HIS A 166 6.29 6.68 2.46
N PHE A 167 6.28 7.56 3.46
CA PHE A 167 5.43 7.46 4.65
C PHE A 167 4.31 8.49 4.53
N HIS A 168 3.16 8.07 4.02
CA HIS A 168 1.99 8.95 3.86
C HIS A 168 1.21 9.11 5.17
N GLN A 169 1.28 8.15 6.08
CA GLN A 169 0.51 8.15 7.33
C GLN A 169 1.34 8.47 8.58
N GLY A 170 2.56 8.99 8.42
CA GLY A 170 3.51 9.18 9.53
C GLY A 170 4.22 7.87 9.91
N GLY A 171 4.78 7.79 11.12
CA GLY A 171 5.49 6.60 11.64
C GLY A 171 6.99 6.50 11.31
N SER A 172 7.49 7.40 10.46
CA SER A 172 8.90 7.38 10.05
C SER A 172 9.87 7.65 11.19
N ASN A 173 9.47 8.47 12.18
CA ASN A 173 10.36 8.80 13.30
C ASN A 173 10.47 7.62 14.27
N GLU A 174 9.35 6.99 14.59
CA GLU A 174 9.23 5.81 15.45
C GLU A 174 10.04 4.64 14.87
N PHE A 175 9.95 4.45 13.54
CA PHE A 175 10.77 3.48 12.84
C PHE A 175 12.26 3.81 12.93
N LEU A 176 12.65 5.06 12.65
CA LEU A 176 14.05 5.49 12.73
C LEU A 176 14.61 5.42 14.15
N ASP A 177 13.82 5.72 15.17
CA ASP A 177 14.24 5.66 16.56
C ASP A 177 14.43 4.20 17.00
N SER A 178 13.57 3.29 16.55
CA SER A 178 13.76 1.85 16.73
C SER A 178 15.06 1.38 16.07
N LEU A 179 15.33 1.82 14.83
CA LEU A 179 16.56 1.50 14.11
C LEU A 179 17.81 2.00 14.84
N LYS A 180 17.82 3.27 15.27
CA LYS A 180 18.93 3.87 16.03
C LYS A 180 19.17 3.14 17.35
N ASN A 181 18.10 2.80 18.07
CA ASN A 181 18.21 2.10 19.35
C ASN A 181 18.88 0.74 19.17
N LEU A 182 18.53 0.00 18.11
CA LEU A 182 19.16 -1.28 17.79
C LEU A 182 20.63 -1.10 17.39
N THR A 183 20.95 -0.13 16.52
CA THR A 183 22.35 0.15 16.16
C THR A 183 23.20 0.48 17.39
N ARG A 184 22.66 1.23 18.37
CA ARG A 184 23.37 1.57 19.61
C ARG A 184 23.54 0.38 20.56
N LEU A 185 22.64 -0.60 20.52
CA LEU A 185 22.73 -1.81 21.35
C LEU A 185 23.73 -2.84 20.79
N MET A 186 24.11 -2.68 19.52
CA MET A 186 25.02 -3.59 18.81
C MET A 186 26.48 -3.11 18.80
N GLU A 187 26.75 -1.91 19.33
CA GLU A 187 28.10 -1.36 19.57
C GLU A 187 28.60 -1.73 20.98
#